data_AF-A0A179VGK2-F1
#
_entry.id   AF-A0A179VGK2-F1
#
_cell.length_a   1.000
_cell.length_b   1.000
_cell.length_c   1.000
_cell.angle_alpha   90.00
_cell.angle_beta   90.00
_cell.angle_gamma   90.00
#
_symmetry.space_group_name_H-M   'P 1'
#
loop_
_entity.id
_entity.type
_entity.pdbx_description
1 polymer ?
#
loop_
_entity_poly.entity_id
_entity_poly.type
_entity_poly.pdbx_seq_one_letter_code
_entity_poly.pdbx_strand_id
1 'polypeptide(L)'
;MAMSYLIDQNGDTFDVRVVGLEDPLATAYPEMYGGEPTPQWVIDVTGIAEDLEPIKVVDFEQAYRTLQVIGRVYEAGGGGS
;
A
#
# COMPACT_ATOMS: atom_id res chain seq x y z
N MET A 1 0.43 -22.43 -2.00
CA MET A 1 0.26 -21.78 -3.32
C MET A 1 0.93 -20.42 -3.20
N ALA A 2 1.71 -19.99 -4.20
CA ALA A 2 2.27 -18.64 -4.16
C ALA A 2 1.12 -17.64 -4.26
N MET A 3 0.91 -16.83 -3.22
CA MET A 3 0.00 -15.70 -3.30
C MET A 3 0.67 -14.65 -4.17
N SER A 4 -0.03 -14.18 -5.21
CA SER A 4 0.44 -13.11 -6.08
C SER A 4 -0.22 -11.80 -5.67
N TYR A 5 0.55 -10.72 -5.51
CA TYR A 5 0.00 -9.37 -5.35
C TYR A 5 -0.03 -8.60 -6.67
N LEU A 6 -0.88 -7.58 -6.71
CA LEU A 6 -0.92 -6.57 -7.76
C LEU A 6 -1.06 -5.20 -7.11
N ILE A 7 -0.55 -4.17 -7.78
CA ILE A 7 -0.79 -2.78 -7.42
C ILE A 7 -1.82 -2.24 -8.40
N ASP A 8 -3.02 -1.96 -7.91
CA ASP A 8 -4.11 -1.40 -8.71
C ASP A 8 -4.16 0.12 -8.54
N GLN A 9 -4.48 0.84 -9.62
CA GLN A 9 -4.61 2.29 -9.58
C GLN A 9 -6.09 2.68 -9.60
N ASN A 10 -6.53 3.45 -8.61
CA ASN A 10 -7.89 3.96 -8.52
C ASN A 10 -7.89 5.49 -8.37
N GLY A 11 -7.97 6.20 -9.50
CA GLY A 11 -7.79 7.65 -9.51
C GLY A 11 -6.36 8.03 -9.11
N ASP A 12 -6.24 8.81 -8.03
CA ASP A 12 -4.96 9.26 -7.49
C ASP A 12 -4.39 8.32 -6.41
N THR A 13 -5.07 7.21 -6.12
CA THR A 13 -4.63 6.22 -5.12
C THR A 13 -4.12 4.93 -5.76
N PHE A 14 -3.28 4.22 -5.02
CA PHE A 14 -2.70 2.94 -5.43
C PHE A 14 -2.87 1.89 -4.33
N ASP A 15 -3.52 0.78 -4.65
CA ASP A 15 -3.85 -0.29 -3.71
C ASP A 15 -2.96 -1.50 -3.93
N VAL A 16 -2.32 -2.03 -2.89
CA VAL A 16 -1.73 -3.37 -2.90
C VAL A 16 -2.83 -4.38 -2.62
N ARG A 17 -3.17 -5.18 -3.61
CA ARG A 17 -4.21 -6.23 -3.51
C ARG A 17 -3.59 -7.61 -3.66
N VAL A 18 -4.06 -8.56 -2.89
CA VAL A 18 -3.70 -9.97 -3.03
C VAL A 18 -4.88 -10.72 -3.62
N VAL A 19 -4.62 -11.58 -4.59
CA VAL A 19 -5.65 -12.41 -5.20
C VAL A 19 -6.28 -13.30 -4.13
N GLY A 20 -7.58 -13.15 -3.91
CA GLY A 20 -8.35 -13.92 -2.93
C GLY A 20 -8.63 -13.20 -1.60
N LEU A 21 -8.16 -11.96 -1.42
CA LEU A 21 -8.59 -11.07 -0.33
C LEU A 21 -9.53 -10.00 -0.87
N GLU A 22 -10.56 -9.64 -0.09
CA GLU A 22 -11.53 -8.60 -0.48
C GLU A 22 -10.95 -7.19 -0.29
N ASP A 23 -10.24 -6.98 0.82
CA ASP A 23 -9.66 -5.68 1.16
C ASP A 23 -8.20 -5.54 0.66
N PRO A 24 -7.78 -4.31 0.27
CA PRO A 24 -6.38 -4.05 -0.03
C PRO A 24 -5.53 -4.17 1.24
N LEU A 25 -4.30 -4.67 1.11
CA LEU A 25 -3.34 -4.74 2.21
C LEU A 25 -2.86 -3.36 2.63
N ALA A 26 -2.64 -2.49 1.65
CA ALA A 26 -2.19 -1.13 1.85
C ALA A 26 -2.66 -0.25 0.70
N THR A 27 -2.91 1.03 1.00
CA THR A 27 -3.30 2.03 0.01
C THR A 27 -2.38 3.24 0.13
N ALA A 28 -1.75 3.63 -0.98
CA ALA A 28 -1.01 4.88 -1.08
C ALA A 28 -1.88 5.98 -1.68
N TYR A 29 -1.84 7.17 -1.10
CA TYR A 29 -2.55 8.35 -1.60
C TYR A 29 -1.73 9.63 -1.33
N PRO A 30 -1.89 10.69 -2.15
CA PRO A 30 -1.21 11.95 -1.91
C PRO A 30 -1.69 12.57 -0.58
N GLU A 31 -0.75 13.06 0.22
CA GLU A 31 -1.08 13.78 1.44
C GLU A 31 -1.76 15.11 1.08
N MET A 32 -2.92 15.37 1.69
CA MET A 32 -3.67 16.60 1.49
C MET A 32 -3.42 17.57 2.64
N TYR A 33 -3.09 18.82 2.34
CA TYR A 33 -2.98 19.90 3.33
C TYR A 33 -3.86 21.07 2.94
N GLY A 34 -4.85 21.39 3.78
CA GLY A 34 -5.80 22.48 3.50
C GLY A 34 -6.68 22.23 2.27
N GLY A 35 -6.86 20.97 1.85
CA GLY A 35 -7.63 20.59 0.67
C GLY A 35 -6.82 20.50 -0.62
N GLU A 36 -5.54 20.85 -0.60
CA GLU A 36 -4.64 20.78 -1.75
C GLU A 36 -3.66 19.60 -1.63
N PRO A 37 -3.34 18.89 -2.72
CA PRO A 37 -2.36 17.82 -2.72
C PRO A 37 -0.95 18.37 -2.50
N THR A 38 -0.25 17.76 -1.55
CA THR A 38 1.18 18.01 -1.33
C THR A 38 2.02 17.04 -2.17
N PRO A 39 3.33 17.29 -2.32
CA PRO A 39 4.24 16.32 -2.94
C PRO A 39 4.38 15.03 -2.12
N GLN A 40 4.02 15.03 -0.83
CA GLN A 40 4.16 13.91 0.07
C GLN A 40 3.05 12.89 -0.15
N TRP A 41 3.33 11.64 0.20
CA TRP A 41 2.40 10.53 0.07
C TRP A 41 2.25 9.84 1.41
N VAL A 42 1.04 9.35 1.66
CA VAL A 42 0.70 8.52 2.81
C VAL A 42 0.46 7.10 2.32
N ILE A 43 1.02 6.11 3.01
CA ILE A 43 0.70 4.70 2.85
C ILE A 43 -0.06 4.26 4.08
N ASP A 44 -1.35 4.01 3.91
CA ASP A 44 -2.19 3.39 4.91
C ASP A 44 -2.02 1.86 4.81
N VAL A 45 -1.71 1.21 5.93
CA VAL A 45 -1.44 -0.22 6.05
C VAL A 45 -2.45 -0.95 6.94
N THR A 46 -3.59 -0.31 7.22
CA THR A 46 -4.66 -0.86 8.07
C THR A 46 -5.19 -2.22 7.57
N GLY A 47 -5.11 -2.49 6.26
CA GLY A 47 -5.42 -3.80 5.68
C GLY A 47 -4.47 -4.94 6.10
N ILE A 48 -3.34 -4.62 6.74
CA ILE A 48 -2.42 -5.60 7.36
C ILE A 48 -2.62 -5.64 8.88
N ALA A 49 -2.73 -4.48 9.52
CA ALA A 49 -3.01 -4.37 10.95
C ALA A 49 -3.63 -3.01 11.26
N GLU A 50 -4.80 -3.03 11.89
CA GLU A 50 -5.62 -1.84 12.18
C GLU A 50 -4.94 -0.83 13.11
N ASP A 51 -4.00 -1.28 13.94
CA ASP A 51 -3.30 -0.43 14.93
C ASP A 51 -2.02 0.24 14.38
N LEU A 52 -1.62 -0.04 13.14
CA LEU A 52 -0.39 0.54 12.57
C LEU A 52 -0.62 1.97 12.09
N GLU A 53 0.31 2.85 12.46
CA GLU A 53 0.31 4.23 11.96
C GLU A 53 0.61 4.27 10.44
N PRO A 54 -0.03 5.18 9.68
CA PRO A 54 0.29 5.38 8.28
C PRO A 54 1.74 5.83 8.07
N ILE A 55 2.38 5.32 7.02
CA ILE A 55 3.75 5.66 6.66
C ILE A 55 3.73 6.89 5.76
N LYS A 56 4.48 7.93 6.11
CA LYS A 56 4.65 9.11 5.26
C LYS A 56 5.95 9.04 4.46
N VAL A 57 5.87 9.33 3.17
CA VAL A 57 7.02 9.38 2.25
C VAL A 57 7.02 10.66 1.44
N VAL A 58 8.18 11.03 0.92
CA VAL A 58 8.39 12.38 0.37
C VAL A 58 7.90 12.57 -1.06
N ASP A 59 7.64 11.48 -1.79
CA ASP A 59 7.21 11.50 -3.18
C ASP A 59 6.52 10.20 -3.62
N PHE A 60 5.99 10.20 -4.85
CA PHE A 60 5.34 9.06 -5.50
C PHE A 60 6.30 7.87 -5.68
N GLU A 61 7.57 8.10 -6.02
CA GLU A 61 8.51 7.01 -6.28
C GLU A 61 8.74 6.18 -5.01
N GLN A 62 8.92 6.83 -3.86
CA GLN A 62 9.02 6.17 -2.57
C GLN A 62 7.72 5.50 -2.16
N ALA A 63 6.56 6.09 -2.45
CA ALA A 63 5.27 5.48 -2.18
C ALA A 63 5.12 4.16 -2.95
N TYR A 64 5.36 4.20 -4.26
CA TYR A 64 5.25 3.03 -5.12
C TYR A 64 6.25 1.93 -4.75
N ARG A 65 7.50 2.29 -4.43
CA ARG A 65 8.50 1.33 -3.92
C ARG A 65 8.06 0.71 -2.59
N THR A 66 7.48 1.49 -1.67
CA THR A 66 6.96 0.98 -0.40
C THR A 66 5.83 -0.02 -0.63
N LEU A 67 4.89 0.27 -1.52
CA LEU A 67 3.83 -0.67 -1.90
C LEU A 67 4.39 -1.99 -2.48
N GLN A 68 5.42 -1.92 -3.33
CA GLN A 68 6.08 -3.12 -3.85
C GLN A 68 6.73 -3.95 -2.74
N VAL A 69 7.36 -3.31 -1.75
CA VAL A 69 7.96 -4.01 -0.62
C VAL A 69 6.89 -4.71 0.20
N ILE A 70 5.80 -4.02 0.52
CA ILE A 70 4.66 -4.60 1.27
C ILE A 70 4.11 -5.83 0.55
N GLY A 71 3.81 -5.71 -0.74
CA GLY A 71 3.33 -6.82 -1.57
C GLY A 71 4.28 -8.02 -1.51
N ARG A 72 5.57 -7.81 -1.79
CA ARG A 72 6.59 -8.88 -1.78
C ARG A 72 6.76 -9.54 -0.41
N VAL A 73 6.71 -8.76 0.68
CA VAL A 73 6.80 -9.30 2.04
C VAL A 73 5.61 -10.20 2.32
N TYR A 74 4.42 -9.83 1.87
CA TYR A 74 3.23 -10.66 2.02
C TYR A 74 3.32 -11.96 1.20
N GLU A 75 3.79 -11.90 -0.05
CA GLU A 75 4.04 -13.10 -0.87
C GLU A 75 5.05 -14.05 -0.20
N ALA A 76 6.14 -13.49 0.33
CA ALA A 76 7.20 -14.25 0.97
C ALA A 76 6.79 -14.81 2.35
N GLY A 77 6.04 -14.03 3.14
CA GLY A 77 5.55 -14.41 4.47
C GLY A 77 4.42 -15.44 4.44
N GLY A 78 3.62 -15.48 3.37
CA GLY A 78 2.63 -16.52 3.11
C GLY A 78 3.21 -17.90 2.76
N GLY A 79 4.54 -18.02 2.65
CA GLY A 79 5.27 -19.28 2.39
C GLY A 79 5.58 -20.12 3.63
N GLY A 80 4.97 -19.83 4.78
CA GLY A 80 5.06 -20.65 5.99
C GLY A 80 3.89 -21.61 6.13
N SER A 81 3.88 -22.69 5.35
CA SER A 81 3.18 -23.94 5.71
C SER A 81 3.99 -25.15 5.27
#